data_AF-A0A0U1NSP7-F1
#
_entry.id   AF-A0A0U1NSP7-F1
#
_cell.length_a   1.000
_cell.length_b   1.000
_cell.length_c   1.000
_cell.angle_alpha   90.00
_cell.angle_beta   90.00
_cell.angle_gamma   90.00
#
_symmetry.space_group_name_H-M   'P 1'
#
loop_
_entity.id
_entity.type
_entity.pdbx_description
1 polymer ?
#
loop_
_entity_poly.entity_id
_entity_poly.type
_entity_poly.pdbx_seq_one_letter_code
_entity_poly.pdbx_strand_id
1 'polypeptide(L)'
;MPLENGDVALVVYVVFMIISLIISYVFGSTMIKKTGVFGVHTFIASALNFLLGFFAILGWFNFSWHINEFMFFGGLLLGIVMLFISELTLILVLIIKRKKMIQIYNANVKTNS
;
A
#
# COMPACT_ATOMS: atom_id res chain seq x y z
N MET A 1 21.57 -21.12 13.26
CA MET A 1 21.37 -19.80 13.88
C MET A 1 19.97 -19.31 13.52
N PRO A 2 18.97 -19.42 14.42
CA PRO A 2 17.57 -19.08 14.11
C PRO A 2 17.29 -17.58 14.01
N LEU A 3 18.21 -16.72 14.46
CA LEU A 3 18.07 -15.25 14.44
C LEU A 3 18.20 -14.66 13.01
N GLU A 4 19.13 -15.17 12.20
CA GLU A 4 19.44 -14.65 10.87
C GLU A 4 18.25 -14.76 9.90
N ASN A 5 17.50 -15.86 9.97
CA ASN A 5 16.32 -16.10 9.13
C ASN A 5 15.15 -15.18 9.49
N GLY A 6 15.04 -14.80 10.77
CA GLY A 6 13.99 -13.91 11.25
C GLY A 6 14.18 -12.49 10.73
N ASP A 7 15.41 -11.98 10.80
CA ASP A 7 15.73 -10.62 10.35
C ASP A 7 15.45 -10.45 8.85
N VAL A 8 15.84 -11.44 8.04
CA VAL A 8 15.57 -11.44 6.59
C VAL A 8 14.06 -11.45 6.31
N ALA A 9 13.29 -12.28 7.00
CA ALA A 9 11.84 -12.32 6.82
C ALA A 9 11.17 -11.00 7.21
N LEU A 10 11.66 -10.33 8.24
CA LEU A 10 11.15 -9.02 8.66
C LEU A 10 11.43 -7.95 7.61
N VAL A 11 12.63 -7.97 7.01
CA VAL A 11 12.97 -7.07 5.89
C VAL A 11 12.07 -7.34 4.69
N VAL A 12 11.89 -8.60 4.30
CA VAL A 12 11.00 -8.98 3.18
C VAL A 12 9.58 -8.50 3.43
N TYR A 13 9.09 -8.69 4.66
CA TYR A 13 7.76 -8.24 5.08
C TYR A 13 7.58 -6.73 4.96
N VAL A 14 8.53 -5.94 5.46
CA VAL A 14 8.51 -4.46 5.37
C VAL A 14 8.60 -4.00 3.91
N VAL A 15 9.47 -4.62 3.11
CA VAL A 15 9.61 -4.31 1.68
C VAL A 15 8.32 -4.59 0.93
N PHE A 16 7.65 -5.71 1.22
CA PHE A 16 6.37 -6.04 0.60
C PHE A 16 5.28 -5.02 0.94
N MET A 17 5.23 -4.54 2.18
CA MET A 17 4.31 -3.46 2.60
C MET A 17 4.57 -2.15 1.83
N ILE A 18 5.85 -1.81 1.61
CA ILE A 18 6.22 -0.62 0.81
C ILE A 18 5.80 -0.81 -0.66
N ILE A 19 6.04 -1.98 -1.24
CA ILE A 19 5.65 -2.30 -2.62
C ILE A 19 4.13 -2.21 -2.79
N SER A 20 3.36 -2.71 -1.82
CA SER A 20 1.89 -2.58 -1.78
C SER A 20 1.45 -1.12 -1.94
N LEU A 21 2.05 -0.22 -1.16
CA LEU A 21 1.75 1.21 -1.22
C LEU A 21 2.06 1.81 -2.59
N ILE A 22 3.22 1.47 -3.16
CA ILE A 22 3.64 1.97 -4.48
C ILE A 22 2.68 1.49 -5.56
N ILE A 23 2.35 0.20 -5.60
CA ILE A 23 1.42 -0.38 -6.58
C ILE A 23 0.06 0.32 -6.49
N SER A 24 -0.46 0.49 -5.28
CA SER A 24 -1.77 1.08 -5.03
C SER A 24 -1.81 2.56 -5.43
N TYR A 25 -0.75 3.31 -5.14
CA TYR A 25 -0.62 4.70 -5.59
C TYR A 25 -0.53 4.81 -7.12
N VAL A 26 0.29 3.97 -7.77
CA VAL A 26 0.45 3.98 -9.22
C VAL A 26 -0.88 3.64 -9.90
N PHE A 27 -1.59 2.64 -9.40
CA PHE A 27 -2.91 2.26 -9.88
C PHE A 27 -3.90 3.43 -9.75
N GLY A 28 -4.09 3.95 -8.53
CA GLY A 28 -5.01 5.05 -8.25
C GLY A 28 -4.69 6.30 -9.09
N SER A 29 -3.43 6.71 -9.11
CA SER A 29 -2.99 7.89 -9.86
C SER A 29 -3.19 7.75 -11.36
N THR A 30 -2.91 6.58 -11.92
CA THR A 30 -3.07 6.32 -13.36
C THR A 30 -4.54 6.31 -13.76
N MET A 31 -5.40 5.66 -12.99
CA MET A 31 -6.82 5.59 -13.29
C MET A 31 -7.49 6.96 -13.17
N ILE A 32 -7.17 7.75 -12.13
CA ILE A 32 -7.71 9.11 -11.96
C ILE A 32 -7.30 10.02 -13.14
N LYS A 33 -6.05 9.93 -13.62
CA LYS A 33 -5.60 10.71 -14.79
C LYS A 33 -6.27 10.29 -16.10
N LYS A 34 -6.76 9.05 -16.19
CA LYS A 34 -7.41 8.50 -17.38
C LYS A 34 -8.92 8.77 -17.40
N THR A 35 -9.60 8.67 -16.26
CA THR A 35 -11.06 8.76 -16.19
C THR A 35 -11.57 10.09 -15.63
N GLY A 36 -10.72 10.85 -14.93
CA GLY A 36 -11.12 12.06 -14.21
C GLY A 36 -11.92 11.80 -12.92
N VAL A 37 -12.30 10.55 -12.63
CA VAL A 37 -13.12 10.19 -11.47
C VAL A 37 -12.23 9.92 -10.25
N PHE A 38 -12.23 10.83 -9.29
CA PHE A 38 -11.37 10.72 -8.10
C PHE A 38 -11.86 9.67 -7.08
N GLY A 39 -13.11 9.79 -6.62
CA GLY A 39 -13.58 9.05 -5.44
C GLY A 39 -13.52 7.53 -5.59
N VAL A 40 -14.05 7.00 -6.70
CA VAL A 40 -14.10 5.56 -6.96
C VAL A 40 -12.70 4.96 -7.07
N HIS A 41 -11.78 5.61 -7.80
CA HIS A 41 -10.43 5.08 -7.96
C HIS A 41 -9.58 5.20 -6.70
N THR A 42 -9.78 6.23 -5.88
CA THR A 42 -9.15 6.32 -4.54
C THR A 42 -9.64 5.20 -3.64
N PHE A 43 -10.94 4.89 -3.64
CA PHE A 43 -11.50 3.78 -2.88
C PHE A 43 -10.92 2.43 -3.31
N ILE A 44 -10.83 2.17 -4.63
CA ILE A 44 -10.24 0.93 -5.15
C ILE A 44 -8.75 0.85 -4.81
N ALA A 45 -8.00 1.95 -4.93
CA ALA A 45 -6.59 1.98 -4.57
C ALA A 45 -6.36 1.71 -3.07
N SER A 46 -7.19 2.28 -2.20
CA SER A 46 -7.19 2.01 -0.76
C SER A 46 -7.53 0.55 -0.47
N ALA A 47 -8.60 0.01 -1.06
CA ALA A 47 -8.93 -1.40 -0.92
C ALA A 47 -7.80 -2.33 -1.38
N LEU A 48 -7.10 -1.98 -2.46
CA LEU A 48 -5.94 -2.73 -2.95
C LEU A 48 -4.78 -2.71 -1.96
N ASN A 49 -4.43 -1.54 -1.41
CA ASN A 49 -3.35 -1.41 -0.44
C ASN A 49 -3.68 -2.16 0.86
N PHE A 50 -4.91 -2.03 1.34
CA PHE A 50 -5.39 -2.78 2.51
C PHE A 50 -5.33 -4.29 2.29
N LEU A 51 -5.80 -4.79 1.14
CA LEU A 51 -5.76 -6.23 0.83
C LEU A 51 -4.33 -6.77 0.76
N LEU A 52 -3.45 -6.08 0.05
CA LEU A 52 -2.04 -6.48 -0.08
C LEU A 52 -1.33 -6.44 1.28
N GLY A 53 -1.55 -5.39 2.08
CA GLY A 53 -1.00 -5.31 3.43
C GLY A 53 -1.57 -6.36 4.37
N PHE A 54 -2.85 -6.71 4.24
CA PHE A 54 -3.47 -7.81 4.96
C PHE A 54 -2.83 -9.16 4.61
N PHE A 55 -2.58 -9.43 3.32
CA PHE A 55 -1.85 -10.64 2.91
C PHE A 55 -0.41 -10.66 3.44
N ALA A 56 0.25 -9.51 3.52
CA ALA A 56 1.57 -9.41 4.13
C ALA A 56 1.53 -9.83 5.61
N ILE A 57 0.55 -9.31 6.36
CA ILE A 57 0.35 -9.65 7.78
C ILE A 57 0.05 -11.14 7.94
N LEU A 58 -0.79 -11.74 7.08
CA LEU A 58 -1.05 -13.18 7.10
C LEU A 58 0.20 -14.01 6.79
N GLY A 59 1.02 -13.58 5.83
CA GLY A 59 2.30 -14.21 5.52
C GLY A 59 3.25 -14.17 6.72
N TRP A 60 3.34 -13.02 7.38
CA TRP A 60 4.11 -12.85 8.62
C TRP A 60 3.59 -13.73 9.75
N PHE A 61 2.28 -13.79 9.94
CA PHE A 61 1.64 -14.62 10.97
C PHE A 61 2.03 -16.09 10.80
N ASN A 62 1.94 -16.62 9.59
CA ASN A 62 2.28 -18.01 9.30
C ASN A 62 3.77 -18.31 9.53
N PHE A 63 4.65 -17.36 9.18
CA PHE A 63 6.09 -17.51 9.38
C PHE A 63 6.50 -17.44 10.87
N SER A 64 6.03 -16.42 11.58
CA SER A 64 6.50 -16.11 12.93
C SER A 64 5.87 -17.00 14.02
N TRP A 65 4.76 -17.67 13.74
CA TRP A 65 4.09 -18.60 14.66
C TRP A 65 5.02 -19.69 15.21
N HIS A 66 6.01 -20.12 14.42
CA HIS A 66 6.91 -21.21 14.77
C HIS A 66 8.30 -20.76 15.28
N ILE A 67 8.56 -19.44 15.36
CA ILE A 67 9.89 -18.92 15.70
C ILE A 67 9.97 -18.46 17.16
N ASN A 68 9.26 -17.40 17.52
CA ASN A 68 9.29 -16.81 18.86
C ASN A 68 8.08 -15.87 19.05
N GLU A 69 7.44 -15.95 20.22
CA GLU A 69 6.32 -15.08 20.61
C GLU A 69 6.68 -13.58 20.52
N PHE A 70 7.87 -13.18 20.96
CA PHE A 70 8.30 -11.78 20.90
C PHE A 70 8.34 -11.26 19.46
N MET A 71 8.85 -12.09 18.54
CA MET A 71 8.92 -11.75 17.12
C MET A 71 7.55 -11.73 16.46
N PHE A 72 6.68 -12.66 16.85
CA PHE A 72 5.29 -12.73 16.42
C PHE A 72 4.52 -11.46 16.79
N PHE A 73 4.49 -11.10 18.08
CA PHE A 73 3.79 -9.90 18.56
C PHE A 73 4.41 -8.60 18.02
N GLY A 74 5.74 -8.51 18.01
CA GLY A 74 6.45 -7.34 17.50
C GLY A 74 6.16 -7.07 16.02
N GLY A 75 6.22 -8.12 15.18
CA GLY A 75 5.94 -7.97 13.75
C GLY A 75 4.46 -7.77 13.42
N LEU A 76 3.53 -8.31 14.23
CA LEU A 76 2.10 -8.00 14.10
C LEU A 76 1.81 -6.54 14.42
N LEU A 77 2.33 -6.02 15.54
CA LEU A 77 2.16 -4.62 15.92
C LEU A 77 2.74 -3.69 14.85
N LEU A 78 3.96 -3.98 14.39
CA LEU A 78 4.62 -3.25 13.30
C LEU A 78 3.76 -3.28 12.03
N GLY A 79 3.24 -4.44 11.68
CA GLY A 79 2.34 -4.64 10.54
C GLY A 79 1.11 -3.77 10.54
N ILE A 80 0.37 -3.82 11.66
CA ILE A 80 -0.86 -3.05 11.84
C ILE A 80 -0.56 -1.56 11.76
N VAL A 81 0.47 -1.08 12.47
CA VAL A 81 0.87 0.34 12.45
C VAL A 81 1.28 0.77 11.04
N MET A 82 2.09 -0.03 10.33
CA MET A 82 2.47 0.26 8.94
C MET A 82 1.26 0.27 8.01
N LEU A 83 0.30 -0.64 8.18
CA LEU A 83 -0.92 -0.68 7.38
C LEU A 83 -1.70 0.63 7.54
N PHE A 84 -1.95 1.07 8.76
CA PHE A 84 -2.64 2.33 9.04
C PHE A 84 -1.90 3.55 8.48
N ILE A 85 -0.58 3.62 8.68
CA ILE A 85 0.25 4.72 8.14
C ILE A 85 0.23 4.71 6.61
N SER A 86 0.29 3.52 5.99
CA SER A 86 0.28 3.38 4.52
C SER A 86 -1.05 3.84 3.92
N GLU A 87 -2.19 3.49 4.52
CA GLU A 87 -3.51 3.94 4.09
C GLU A 87 -3.66 5.45 4.19
N LEU A 88 -3.33 6.01 5.36
CA LEU A 88 -3.38 7.46 5.56
C LEU A 88 -2.49 8.18 4.54
N THR A 89 -1.27 7.68 4.33
CA THR A 89 -0.33 8.25 3.36
C THR A 89 -0.89 8.18 1.94
N LEU A 90 -1.43 7.05 1.52
CA LEU A 90 -2.01 6.86 0.19
C LEU A 90 -3.15 7.86 -0.07
N ILE A 91 -4.10 7.95 0.86
CA ILE A 91 -5.26 8.82 0.75
C ILE A 91 -4.83 10.29 0.72
N LEU A 92 -3.95 10.71 1.63
CA LEU A 92 -3.44 12.09 1.68
C LEU A 92 -2.73 12.48 0.39
N VAL A 93 -1.85 11.63 -0.13
CA VAL A 93 -1.11 11.89 -1.37
C VAL A 93 -2.05 12.01 -2.57
N LEU A 94 -3.06 11.14 -2.66
CA LEU A 94 -4.05 11.19 -3.73
C LEU A 94 -4.89 12.48 -3.65
N ILE A 95 -5.30 12.90 -2.45
CA ILE A 95 -6.04 14.16 -2.23
C ILE A 95 -5.19 15.37 -2.63
N ILE A 96 -3.94 15.44 -2.17
CA ILE A 96 -3.01 16.55 -2.48
C ILE A 96 -2.80 16.66 -4.00
N LYS A 97 -2.60 15.52 -4.67
CA LYS A 97 -2.36 15.48 -6.12
C LYS A 97 -3.62 15.57 -6.96
N ARG A 98 -4.82 15.54 -6.37
CA ARG A 98 -6.11 15.53 -7.07
C ARG A 98 -6.21 16.60 -8.16
N LYS A 99 -5.92 17.86 -7.81
CA LYS A 99 -6.02 19.00 -8.75
C LYS A 99 -5.14 18.79 -9.99
N LYS A 100 -3.88 18.38 -9.77
CA LYS A 100 -2.92 18.11 -10.84
C LYS A 100 -3.38 16.94 -11.73
N MET A 101 -3.93 15.88 -11.14
CA MET A 101 -4.40 14.71 -11.91
C MET A 101 -5.60 15.04 -12.80
N ILE A 102 -6.56 15.82 -12.29
CA ILE A 102 -7.73 16.27 -13.07
C ILE A 102 -7.31 17.21 -14.20
N GLN A 103 -6.34 18.10 -13.97
CA GLN A 103 -5.78 18.94 -15.03
C GLN A 103 -5.16 18.12 -16.16
N ILE A 104 -4.41 17.05 -15.83
CA ILE A 104 -3.83 16.13 -16.82
C ILE A 104 -4.94 15.45 -17.64
N TYR A 105 -6.01 14.99 -16.99
CA TYR A 105 -7.17 14.41 -17.68
C TYR A 105 -7.77 15.40 -18.68
N ASN A 106 -8.06 16.63 -18.25
CA ASN A 106 -8.65 17.66 -19.13
C ASN A 106 -7.75 18.00 -20.32
N ALA A 107 -6.42 18.06 -20.11
CA ALA A 107 -5.46 18.26 -21.18
C ALA A 107 -5.49 17.11 -22.19
N ASN A 108 -5.54 15.85 -21.71
CA ASN A 108 -5.64 14.68 -22.58
C ASN A 108 -6.94 14.65 -23.39
N VAL A 109 -8.07 15.05 -22.80
CA VAL A 109 -9.35 15.13 -23.52
C VAL A 109 -9.29 16.20 -24.61
N LYS A 110 -8.72 17.37 -24.32
CA LYS A 110 -8.61 18.48 -25.28
C LYS A 110 -7.73 18.15 -26.49
N THR A 111 -6.68 17.35 -26.32
CA THR A 111 -5.80 16.94 -27.43
C THR A 111 -6.44 15.89 -28.35
N ASN A 112 -7.43 15.15 -27.87
CA ASN A 112 -8.12 14.09 -28.62
C ASN A 112 -9.46 14.54 -29.23
N SER A 113 -9.84 15.81 -29.05
CA SER A 113 -11.04 16.45 -29.63
C SER A 113 -10.66 17.38 -30.77
#